data_AF-A0A370B6X4-F1
#
_entry.id   AF-A0A370B6X4-F1
#
_cell.length_a   1.000
_cell.length_b   1.000
_cell.length_c   1.000
_cell.angle_alpha   90.00
_cell.angle_beta   90.00
_cell.angle_gamma   90.00
#
_symmetry.space_group_name_H-M   'P 1'
#
loop_
_entity.id
_entity.type
_entity.pdbx_description
1 polymer ?
#
loop_
_entity_poly.entity_id
_entity_poly.type
_entity_poly.pdbx_seq_one_letter_code
_entity_poly.pdbx_strand_id
1 'polypeptide(L)'
;MTRHHHRIRRSAIAGAATLSVVAGVAGAAPVAGAAESGPRLSLLAASKTVTLDRWEGEPGVYLDLGTYITAEGGPLEFRVTRASYEEPVIARQIVGDGDTSRSTTLPEGLVKDFSGLPDFLRVSFEDASGKEVLNTTETFCPNNASGRIRPDAPSTSPYPESCPTNPFTLGSVWGVENGWATNTNQGWDSEPVDLPAGQYTAKVAVAENYRKLFGMADEERTVKVTVRERTWDEEGGGVGLAPAGPDSAKSSTAHSAHSAHSAHSGHGAHAAAPPGHSLGASGHGGHQSRGADAPTPPAAPHALVAGPRAAEAGDGPGRTDGSRIAPALKAAAERPTGRASVPDVPMPDLRALPAYDIAVTDGEDGDDPDKDYLAFSANVWNAGPAPLVVDGFRSPGEDLMDAYQYFHDAQGKQVGYAPAGTMEWDARVGHEHWHFTDFASYRLLGADQKEVVRSGKEAFCLANTDAIDYTVENANWHPNNTDLSTACGVENSISVREVLDVGSGDTYTQYRPGQSFEITDLPNGTYYIEVLANPENRLHETDLTNNVALREVILGGESGARTVKVPPHHLVDAS
;
A
#
# COMPACT_ATOMS: atom_id res chain seq x y z
N MET A 1 19.63 -20.59 -92.00
CA MET A 1 19.91 -21.76 -91.14
C MET A 1 21.03 -21.39 -90.18
N THR A 2 20.83 -21.70 -88.89
CA THR A 2 21.82 -21.82 -87.78
C THR A 2 22.74 -20.62 -87.51
N ARG A 3 22.57 -19.84 -86.44
CA ARG A 3 22.70 -20.11 -84.97
C ARG A 3 23.99 -19.47 -84.46
N HIS A 4 23.90 -18.40 -83.67
CA HIS A 4 24.14 -18.37 -82.22
C HIS A 4 24.45 -16.95 -81.73
N HIS A 5 23.72 -16.57 -80.68
CA HIS A 5 23.89 -15.36 -79.87
C HIS A 5 25.20 -15.38 -79.06
N HIS A 6 25.74 -14.21 -78.73
CA HIS A 6 25.98 -13.85 -77.33
C HIS A 6 26.03 -12.33 -77.10
N ARG A 7 25.46 -11.94 -75.96
CA ARG A 7 25.19 -10.58 -75.45
C ARG A 7 26.47 -9.77 -75.21
N ILE A 8 26.39 -8.47 -75.52
CA ILE A 8 27.35 -7.43 -75.12
C ILE A 8 26.70 -6.57 -74.02
N ARG A 9 27.41 -6.40 -72.90
CA ARG A 9 27.17 -5.38 -71.86
C ARG A 9 27.42 -3.98 -72.44
N ARG A 10 26.58 -3.00 -72.10
CA ARG A 10 26.97 -1.59 -72.12
C ARG A 10 26.46 -0.88 -70.88
N SER A 11 27.39 -0.23 -70.19
CA SER A 11 27.16 0.83 -69.21
C SER A 11 26.73 2.11 -69.92
N ALA A 12 25.92 2.96 -69.28
CA ALA A 12 25.87 4.39 -69.58
C ALA A 12 25.33 5.20 -68.38
N ILE A 13 25.83 6.43 -68.30
CA ILE A 13 25.87 7.40 -67.20
C ILE A 13 24.67 8.39 -67.26
N ALA A 14 24.25 8.87 -66.07
CA ALA A 14 23.63 10.16 -65.68
C ALA A 14 22.41 10.77 -66.39
N GLY A 15 21.58 11.48 -65.60
CA GLY A 15 20.73 12.57 -66.09
C GLY A 15 19.60 12.96 -65.12
N ALA A 16 19.74 14.12 -64.46
CA ALA A 16 18.76 14.71 -63.56
C ALA A 16 17.47 15.15 -64.28
N ALA A 17 16.33 15.05 -63.58
CA ALA A 17 15.09 15.75 -63.94
C ALA A 17 14.48 16.38 -62.68
N THR A 18 14.66 17.70 -62.56
CA THR A 18 13.97 18.56 -61.60
C THR A 18 12.54 18.80 -62.07
N LEU A 19 11.55 18.32 -61.32
CA LEU A 19 10.15 18.74 -61.46
C LEU A 19 9.84 19.77 -60.38
N SER A 20 9.74 21.03 -60.80
CA SER A 20 9.16 22.13 -60.05
C SER A 20 7.63 21.99 -60.03
N VAL A 21 7.05 21.71 -58.86
CA VAL A 21 5.62 21.84 -58.60
C VAL A 21 5.38 23.11 -57.80
N VAL A 22 4.55 23.98 -58.36
CA VAL A 22 4.09 25.24 -57.80
C VAL A 22 3.28 24.94 -56.53
N ALA A 23 3.78 25.36 -55.37
CA ALA A 23 3.04 25.33 -54.12
C ALA A 23 1.95 26.41 -54.15
N GLY A 24 0.69 26.00 -54.30
CA GLY A 24 -0.45 26.86 -54.06
C GLY A 24 -0.53 27.23 -52.58
N VAL A 25 -0.57 28.52 -52.30
CA VAL A 25 -0.87 29.07 -50.98
C VAL A 25 -2.34 28.80 -50.67
N ALA A 26 -2.62 27.67 -50.03
CA ALA A 26 -3.84 27.51 -49.26
C ALA A 26 -3.51 28.01 -47.85
N GLY A 27 -4.17 29.10 -47.44
CA GLY A 27 -4.06 29.61 -46.08
C GLY A 27 -4.45 28.52 -45.10
N ALA A 28 -3.47 27.96 -44.39
CA ALA A 28 -3.73 27.18 -43.20
C ALA A 28 -4.37 28.15 -42.19
N ALA A 29 -5.66 27.94 -41.90
CA ALA A 29 -6.24 28.41 -40.66
C ALA A 29 -5.31 27.93 -39.51
N PRO A 30 -5.12 28.73 -38.45
CA PRO A 30 -4.32 28.27 -37.33
C PRO A 30 -4.96 26.97 -36.84
N VAL A 31 -4.22 25.87 -36.95
CA VAL A 31 -4.59 24.62 -36.30
C VAL A 31 -4.72 24.99 -34.84
N ALA A 32 -5.96 24.92 -34.33
CA ALA A 32 -6.24 25.06 -32.91
C ALA A 32 -5.21 24.21 -32.16
N GLY A 33 -4.55 24.83 -31.18
CA GLY A 33 -3.39 24.27 -30.49
C GLY A 33 -3.60 22.79 -30.16
N ALA A 34 -2.57 21.99 -30.38
CA ALA A 34 -2.49 20.66 -29.80
C ALA A 34 -2.95 20.77 -28.34
N ALA A 35 -4.03 20.06 -27.99
CA ALA A 35 -4.53 20.05 -26.64
C ALA A 35 -3.37 19.70 -25.71
N GLU A 36 -3.18 20.46 -24.63
CA GLU A 36 -2.16 20.15 -23.63
C GLU A 36 -2.33 18.68 -23.23
N SER A 37 -1.30 17.88 -23.46
CA SER A 37 -1.24 16.51 -22.99
C SER A 37 -1.14 16.55 -21.46
N GLY A 38 -2.24 16.21 -20.79
CA GLY A 38 -2.33 16.17 -19.34
C GLY A 38 -3.75 16.06 -18.79
N PRO A 39 -3.88 15.65 -17.51
CA PRO A 39 -5.17 15.62 -16.83
C PRO A 39 -5.71 17.04 -16.65
N ARG A 40 -6.99 17.24 -16.97
CA ARG A 40 -7.75 18.42 -16.60
C ARG A 40 -8.41 18.16 -15.27
N LEU A 41 -7.98 18.91 -14.25
CA LEU A 41 -8.51 18.79 -12.90
C LEU A 41 -9.63 19.80 -12.66
N SER A 42 -10.70 19.40 -11.98
CA SER A 42 -11.80 20.30 -11.58
C SER A 42 -12.30 19.97 -10.18
N LEU A 43 -12.74 21.00 -9.45
CA LEU A 43 -13.41 20.85 -8.16
C LEU A 43 -14.92 20.64 -8.39
N LEU A 44 -15.44 19.53 -7.88
CA LEU A 44 -16.85 19.16 -7.95
C LEU A 44 -17.45 19.14 -6.55
N ALA A 45 -18.69 19.60 -6.39
CA ALA A 45 -19.51 19.31 -5.22
C ALA A 45 -20.60 18.31 -5.63
N ALA A 46 -20.57 17.11 -5.07
CA ALA A 46 -21.54 16.06 -5.39
C ALA A 46 -22.93 16.38 -4.81
N SER A 47 -22.98 17.11 -3.69
CA SER A 47 -24.21 17.58 -3.06
C SER A 47 -24.19 19.09 -2.85
N LYS A 48 -25.39 19.69 -2.83
CA LYS A 48 -25.59 21.10 -2.44
C LYS A 48 -25.71 21.28 -0.92
N THR A 49 -25.97 20.18 -0.21
CA THR A 49 -26.24 20.16 1.23
C THR A 49 -25.59 18.93 1.85
N VAL A 50 -24.90 19.12 2.96
CA VAL A 50 -24.35 18.03 3.78
C VAL A 50 -24.77 18.20 5.24
N THR A 51 -24.76 17.09 5.97
CA THR A 51 -24.94 17.09 7.42
C THR A 51 -23.70 16.48 8.03
N LEU A 52 -23.08 17.21 8.94
CA LEU A 52 -21.92 16.77 9.71
C LEU A 52 -22.38 16.53 11.15
N ASP A 53 -21.75 15.56 11.80
CA ASP A 53 -22.03 15.22 13.19
C ASP A 53 -20.85 15.64 14.06
N ARG A 54 -21.16 16.31 15.18
CA ARG A 54 -20.27 16.60 16.29
C ARG A 54 -20.61 15.62 17.41
N TRP A 55 -19.74 14.67 17.65
CA TRP A 55 -19.96 13.64 18.67
C TRP A 55 -19.50 14.13 20.04
N GLU A 56 -20.29 13.82 21.07
CA GLU A 56 -19.90 14.06 22.45
C GLU A 56 -18.64 13.25 22.79
N GLY A 57 -17.65 13.93 23.37
CA GLY A 57 -16.34 13.34 23.70
C GLY A 57 -15.30 13.43 22.57
N GLU A 58 -15.72 13.67 21.33
CA GLU A 58 -14.81 13.86 20.20
C GLU A 58 -14.27 15.31 20.11
N PRO A 59 -13.07 15.52 19.56
CA PRO A 59 -12.40 16.82 19.53
C PRO A 59 -13.08 17.87 18.63
N GLY A 60 -13.96 17.47 17.71
CA GLY A 60 -14.63 18.42 16.82
C GLY A 60 -15.45 17.78 15.70
N VAL A 61 -15.49 18.46 14.55
CA VAL A 61 -16.24 18.04 13.36
C VAL A 61 -15.26 17.77 12.21
N TYR A 62 -15.35 16.60 11.60
CA TYR A 62 -14.61 16.25 10.38
C TYR A 62 -15.33 16.76 9.13
N LEU A 63 -14.58 17.37 8.19
CA LEU A 63 -15.15 18.15 7.09
C LEU A 63 -15.44 17.33 5.82
N ASP A 64 -16.38 16.37 5.91
CA ASP A 64 -16.93 15.73 4.70
C ASP A 64 -17.94 16.64 3.98
N LEU A 65 -17.43 17.53 3.14
CA LEU A 65 -18.25 18.48 2.38
C LEU A 65 -18.84 17.89 1.10
N GLY A 66 -18.63 16.60 0.84
CA GLY A 66 -19.06 15.95 -0.41
C GLY A 66 -18.42 16.57 -1.65
N THR A 67 -17.18 17.05 -1.53
CA THR A 67 -16.39 17.64 -2.61
C THR A 67 -15.34 16.68 -3.14
N TYR A 68 -15.03 16.81 -4.44
CA TYR A 68 -14.18 15.88 -5.16
C TYR A 68 -13.27 16.62 -6.14
N ILE A 69 -12.08 16.08 -6.38
CA ILE A 69 -11.22 16.48 -7.50
C ILE A 69 -11.38 15.45 -8.63
N THR A 70 -11.81 15.92 -9.79
CA THR A 70 -11.97 15.09 -10.99
C THR A 70 -10.69 15.06 -11.81
N ALA A 71 -10.40 13.97 -12.52
CA ALA A 71 -9.37 13.93 -13.56
C ALA A 71 -9.98 13.56 -14.92
N GLU A 72 -9.84 14.43 -15.93
CA GLU A 72 -10.34 14.19 -17.28
C GLU A 72 -9.30 14.45 -18.37
N GLY A 73 -9.30 13.65 -19.44
CA GLY A 73 -8.35 13.80 -20.56
C GLY A 73 -7.00 13.10 -20.33
N GLY A 74 -6.81 12.53 -19.15
CA GLY A 74 -5.68 11.73 -18.73
C GLY A 74 -5.77 11.48 -17.21
N PRO A 75 -5.04 10.48 -16.67
CA PRO A 75 -4.96 10.31 -15.23
C PRO A 75 -4.09 11.39 -14.59
N LEU A 76 -4.36 11.69 -13.33
CA LEU A 76 -3.41 12.37 -12.45
C LEU A 76 -2.50 11.30 -11.86
N GLU A 77 -1.19 11.45 -11.98
CA GLU A 77 -0.23 10.52 -11.38
C GLU A 77 0.98 11.26 -10.80
N PHE A 78 1.40 10.84 -9.60
CA PHE A 78 2.65 11.22 -8.98
C PHE A 78 3.43 9.99 -8.54
N ARG A 79 4.75 10.04 -8.74
CA ARG A 79 5.70 9.19 -8.03
C ARG A 79 6.28 10.00 -6.88
N VAL A 80 5.92 9.62 -5.66
CA VAL A 80 6.36 10.27 -4.43
C VAL A 80 7.41 9.39 -3.79
N THR A 81 8.57 9.95 -3.51
CA THR A 81 9.73 9.16 -3.07
C THR A 81 10.56 9.94 -2.08
N ARG A 82 11.24 9.21 -1.20
CA ARG A 82 12.32 9.69 -0.34
C ARG A 82 13.49 8.74 -0.46
N ALA A 83 14.65 9.25 -0.84
CA ALA A 83 15.83 8.42 -1.11
C ALA A 83 16.44 7.80 0.16
N SER A 84 16.36 8.53 1.28
CA SER A 84 16.76 8.10 2.63
C SER A 84 16.05 8.99 3.66
N TYR A 85 16.08 8.63 4.95
CA TYR A 85 15.50 9.47 6.01
C TYR A 85 16.23 10.82 6.21
N GLU A 86 17.39 11.02 5.58
CA GLU A 86 18.12 12.30 5.56
C GLU A 86 17.70 13.25 4.44
N GLU A 87 16.94 12.73 3.46
CA GLU A 87 16.51 13.46 2.27
C GLU A 87 15.02 13.81 2.38
N PRO A 88 14.58 14.96 1.86
CA PRO A 88 13.17 15.34 1.86
C PRO A 88 12.35 14.45 0.94
N VAL A 89 11.05 14.37 1.20
CA VAL A 89 10.09 13.75 0.28
C VAL A 89 9.94 14.62 -0.96
N ILE A 90 10.00 14.00 -2.13
CA ILE A 90 9.77 14.66 -3.43
C ILE A 90 8.62 13.97 -4.16
N ALA A 91 7.79 14.75 -4.85
CA ALA A 91 6.82 14.21 -5.80
C ALA A 91 7.18 14.60 -7.23
N ARG A 92 7.04 13.65 -8.15
CA ARG A 92 7.17 13.87 -9.58
C ARG A 92 5.84 13.55 -10.25
N GLN A 93 5.22 14.55 -10.87
CA GLN A 93 4.04 14.33 -11.70
C GLN A 93 4.44 13.58 -12.96
N ILE A 94 3.71 12.50 -13.24
CA ILE A 94 3.85 11.71 -14.47
C ILE A 94 2.68 12.04 -15.37
N VAL A 95 2.96 12.44 -16.61
CA VAL A 95 1.94 12.72 -17.61
C VAL A 95 2.26 11.97 -18.89
N GLY A 96 1.31 11.17 -19.36
CA GLY A 96 1.42 10.46 -20.64
C GLY A 96 1.34 11.43 -21.84
N ASP A 97 2.17 11.19 -22.83
CA ASP A 97 2.23 11.90 -24.11
C ASP A 97 2.41 10.86 -25.24
N GLY A 98 1.30 10.21 -25.59
CA GLY A 98 1.29 9.08 -26.52
C GLY A 98 2.11 7.90 -25.98
N ASP A 99 3.12 7.47 -26.75
CA ASP A 99 4.01 6.36 -26.39
C ASP A 99 5.10 6.75 -25.37
N THR A 100 5.14 8.02 -24.95
CA THR A 100 6.14 8.55 -24.02
C THR A 100 5.48 9.13 -22.79
N SER A 101 6.25 9.36 -21.71
CA SER A 101 5.78 10.11 -20.56
C SER A 101 6.75 11.25 -20.24
N ARG A 102 6.18 12.36 -19.77
CA ARG A 102 6.93 13.46 -19.17
C ARG A 102 6.84 13.37 -17.66
N SER A 103 7.97 13.56 -16.98
CA SER A 103 8.06 13.61 -15.53
C SER A 103 8.47 15.02 -15.11
N THR A 104 7.71 15.64 -14.21
CA THR A 104 8.00 16.98 -13.68
C THR A 104 7.98 16.96 -12.16
N THR A 105 9.09 17.35 -11.52
CA THR A 105 9.14 17.48 -10.06
C THR A 105 8.27 18.64 -9.60
N LEU A 106 7.49 18.42 -8.55
CA LEU A 106 6.69 19.48 -7.94
C LEU A 106 7.61 20.49 -7.25
N PRO A 107 7.26 21.79 -7.25
CA PRO A 107 7.98 22.79 -6.48
C PRO A 107 8.19 22.40 -5.00
N GLU A 108 9.32 22.82 -4.43
CA GLU A 108 9.61 22.65 -3.01
C GLU A 108 8.48 23.22 -2.13
N GLY A 109 8.18 22.53 -1.03
CA GLY A 109 7.14 22.92 -0.08
C GLY A 109 5.71 22.48 -0.44
N LEU A 110 5.48 21.91 -1.64
CA LEU A 110 4.16 21.36 -2.01
C LEU A 110 3.95 19.90 -1.59
N VAL A 111 4.97 19.27 -1.02
CA VAL A 111 4.94 17.93 -0.45
C VAL A 111 5.80 17.96 0.80
N LYS A 112 5.22 17.54 1.93
CA LYS A 112 5.89 17.47 3.22
C LYS A 112 6.21 16.03 3.60
N ASP A 113 5.25 15.15 3.36
CA ASP A 113 5.27 13.74 3.72
C ASP A 113 4.41 12.95 2.72
N PHE A 114 4.04 11.71 3.08
CA PHE A 114 3.30 10.82 2.20
C PHE A 114 1.76 10.94 2.30
N SER A 115 1.23 11.85 3.13
CA SER A 115 -0.22 12.02 3.39
C SER A 115 -0.98 12.75 2.28
N GLY A 116 -0.27 13.38 1.34
CA GLY A 116 -0.85 14.06 0.19
C GLY A 116 -0.28 15.47 -0.03
N LEU A 117 -1.08 16.32 -0.67
CA LEU A 117 -0.74 17.71 -0.99
C LEU A 117 -1.28 18.64 0.12
N PRO A 118 -0.43 19.20 1.00
CA PRO A 118 -0.88 20.05 2.10
C PRO A 118 -1.50 21.34 1.59
N ASP A 119 -2.43 21.92 2.36
CA ASP A 119 -3.08 23.20 2.05
C ASP A 119 -3.72 23.27 0.66
N PHE A 120 -4.15 22.12 0.13
CA PHE A 120 -4.67 22.03 -1.23
C PHE A 120 -6.03 22.70 -1.37
N LEU A 121 -6.93 22.45 -0.40
CA LEU A 121 -8.19 23.16 -0.33
C LEU A 121 -8.12 24.31 0.66
N ARG A 122 -8.86 25.37 0.35
CA ARG A 122 -9.26 26.41 1.28
C ARG A 122 -10.75 26.27 1.53
N VAL A 123 -11.13 26.24 2.81
CA VAL A 123 -12.51 26.06 3.25
C VAL A 123 -12.86 27.18 4.23
N SER A 124 -13.88 27.98 3.90
CA SER A 124 -14.45 28.93 4.85
C SER A 124 -15.92 28.65 5.14
N PHE A 125 -16.35 28.91 6.37
CA PHE A 125 -17.73 28.75 6.81
C PHE A 125 -18.31 30.11 7.16
N GLU A 126 -19.48 30.39 6.62
CA GLU A 126 -20.31 31.52 7.01
C GLU A 126 -21.54 31.02 7.79
N ASP A 127 -21.87 31.68 8.90
CA ASP A 127 -23.11 31.43 9.62
C ASP A 127 -24.35 31.95 8.86
N ALA A 128 -25.54 31.75 9.41
CA ALA A 128 -26.79 32.23 8.81
C ALA A 128 -26.88 33.76 8.63
N SER A 129 -26.03 34.53 9.33
CA SER A 129 -25.94 35.99 9.17
C SER A 129 -24.97 36.42 8.06
N GLY A 130 -24.23 35.46 7.46
CA GLY A 130 -23.18 35.71 6.48
C GLY A 130 -21.84 36.09 7.10
N LYS A 131 -21.67 35.90 8.41
CA LYS A 131 -20.39 36.15 9.09
C LYS A 131 -19.49 34.93 8.96
N GLU A 132 -18.25 35.13 8.52
CA GLU A 132 -17.23 34.08 8.54
C GLU A 132 -16.95 33.66 9.99
N VAL A 133 -17.13 32.37 10.27
CA VAL A 133 -16.93 31.77 11.60
C VAL A 133 -15.74 30.82 11.64
N LEU A 134 -15.29 30.33 10.49
CA LEU A 134 -14.13 29.44 10.35
C LEU A 134 -13.48 29.63 8.98
N ASN A 135 -12.16 29.56 8.94
CA ASN A 135 -11.35 29.55 7.73
C ASN A 135 -10.18 28.60 7.98
N THR A 136 -10.09 27.55 7.15
CA THR A 136 -9.14 26.46 7.31
C THR A 136 -8.66 25.96 5.96
N THR A 137 -7.67 25.08 5.98
CA THR A 137 -7.18 24.35 4.82
C THR A 137 -7.34 22.85 5.03
N GLU A 138 -7.38 22.10 3.92
CA GLU A 138 -7.39 20.63 3.95
C GLU A 138 -6.28 20.10 3.03
N THR A 139 -5.57 19.08 3.52
CA THR A 139 -4.62 18.31 2.71
C THR A 139 -5.39 17.45 1.72
N PHE A 140 -4.94 17.39 0.47
CA PHE A 140 -5.55 16.55 -0.55
C PHE A 140 -4.73 15.30 -0.82
N CYS A 141 -5.26 14.14 -0.44
CA CYS A 141 -4.75 12.85 -0.86
C CYS A 141 -5.38 12.44 -2.22
N PRO A 142 -4.59 12.23 -3.28
CA PRO A 142 -5.14 11.77 -4.56
C PRO A 142 -5.70 10.34 -4.49
N ASN A 143 -5.03 9.45 -3.72
CA ASN A 143 -5.44 8.07 -3.46
C ASN A 143 -6.46 8.03 -2.33
N ASN A 144 -7.64 8.58 -2.52
CA ASN A 144 -8.67 8.55 -1.50
C ASN A 144 -9.92 7.88 -2.09
N ALA A 145 -10.98 7.78 -1.30
CA ALA A 145 -12.28 7.28 -1.74
C ALA A 145 -12.65 7.91 -3.09
N SER A 146 -12.58 7.09 -4.14
CA SER A 146 -12.68 7.55 -5.52
C SER A 146 -13.74 6.78 -6.28
N GLY A 147 -14.29 7.42 -7.31
CA GLY A 147 -15.35 6.84 -8.11
C GLY A 147 -15.40 7.40 -9.52
N ARG A 148 -15.93 6.59 -10.43
CA ARG A 148 -16.20 7.00 -11.82
C ARG A 148 -17.22 8.14 -11.86
N ILE A 149 -16.91 9.20 -12.57
CA ILE A 149 -17.84 10.32 -12.84
C ILE A 149 -18.56 10.20 -14.18
N ARG A 150 -18.16 9.23 -15.02
CA ARG A 150 -18.78 8.94 -16.32
C ARG A 150 -18.92 7.43 -16.54
N PRO A 151 -20.01 6.96 -17.17
CA PRO A 151 -20.27 5.52 -17.35
C PRO A 151 -19.23 4.78 -18.21
N ASP A 152 -18.53 5.51 -19.09
CA ASP A 152 -17.54 4.98 -20.03
C ASP A 152 -16.09 5.09 -19.50
N ALA A 153 -15.88 5.55 -18.27
CA ALA A 153 -14.59 5.47 -17.60
C ALA A 153 -14.24 4.01 -17.23
N PRO A 154 -12.93 3.67 -17.11
CA PRO A 154 -12.48 2.36 -16.67
C PRO A 154 -13.18 1.92 -15.38
N SER A 155 -13.56 0.64 -15.28
CA SER A 155 -14.35 0.13 -14.15
C SER A 155 -13.60 0.03 -12.84
N THR A 156 -12.27 0.09 -12.90
CA THR A 156 -11.34 0.01 -11.77
C THR A 156 -10.31 1.13 -11.92
N SER A 157 -9.77 1.60 -10.81
CA SER A 157 -8.59 2.47 -10.79
C SER A 157 -7.34 1.59 -10.61
N PRO A 158 -6.24 1.89 -11.32
CA PRO A 158 -4.97 1.22 -11.08
C PRO A 158 -4.24 1.75 -9.84
N TYR A 159 -4.63 2.91 -9.30
CA TYR A 159 -3.92 3.56 -8.20
C TYR A 159 -4.31 2.99 -6.83
N PRO A 160 -3.43 3.08 -5.82
CA PRO A 160 -3.77 2.68 -4.45
C PRO A 160 -5.00 3.41 -3.90
N GLU A 161 -5.64 2.83 -2.89
CA GLU A 161 -6.89 3.35 -2.31
C GLU A 161 -6.68 4.36 -1.17
N SER A 162 -5.45 4.49 -0.65
CA SER A 162 -5.06 5.42 0.41
C SER A 162 -3.70 6.10 0.13
N CYS A 163 -3.48 7.27 0.73
CA CYS A 163 -2.13 7.83 0.90
C CYS A 163 -1.48 7.23 2.15
N PRO A 164 -0.19 6.88 2.14
CA PRO A 164 0.45 6.28 3.30
C PRO A 164 0.56 7.25 4.48
N THR A 165 0.24 6.77 5.68
CA THR A 165 0.37 7.50 6.95
C THR A 165 1.59 7.05 7.77
N ASN A 166 2.24 5.95 7.39
CA ASN A 166 3.43 5.46 8.07
C ASN A 166 4.59 6.48 7.96
N PRO A 167 5.19 6.91 9.08
CA PRO A 167 6.24 7.95 9.05
C PRO A 167 7.51 7.50 8.30
N PHE A 168 7.71 6.18 8.17
CA PHE A 168 8.87 5.58 7.53
C PHE A 168 8.62 5.10 6.09
N THR A 169 7.48 5.43 5.47
CA THR A 169 7.28 5.23 4.02
C THR A 169 8.43 5.83 3.20
N LEU A 170 8.92 5.10 2.20
CA LEU A 170 10.00 5.49 1.29
C LEU A 170 9.47 5.85 -0.10
N GLY A 171 8.35 5.26 -0.51
CA GLY A 171 7.79 5.51 -1.83
C GLY A 171 6.29 5.26 -1.92
N SER A 172 5.60 6.11 -2.68
CA SER A 172 4.18 5.98 -2.94
C SER A 172 3.85 6.39 -4.37
N VAL A 173 2.77 5.82 -4.89
CA VAL A 173 2.19 6.20 -6.18
C VAL A 173 0.85 6.83 -5.89
N TRP A 174 0.72 8.13 -6.14
CA TRP A 174 -0.55 8.82 -5.97
C TRP A 174 -1.22 9.01 -7.32
N GLY A 175 -2.53 8.78 -7.43
CA GLY A 175 -3.21 9.08 -8.67
C GLY A 175 -4.73 9.07 -8.63
N VAL A 176 -5.29 9.61 -9.70
CA VAL A 176 -6.73 9.64 -9.98
C VAL A 176 -6.91 9.21 -11.42
N GLU A 177 -7.64 8.12 -11.63
CA GLU A 177 -7.85 7.54 -12.96
C GLU A 177 -8.64 8.50 -13.87
N ASN A 178 -8.41 8.41 -15.18
CA ASN A 178 -9.11 9.24 -16.14
C ASN A 178 -10.63 8.95 -16.13
N GLY A 179 -11.42 10.00 -15.96
CA GLY A 179 -12.87 9.91 -15.80
C GLY A 179 -13.31 9.47 -14.39
N TRP A 180 -12.41 9.56 -13.41
CA TRP A 180 -12.70 9.38 -12.00
C TRP A 180 -12.62 10.71 -11.24
N ALA A 181 -13.14 10.69 -10.03
CA ALA A 181 -12.94 11.74 -9.05
C ALA A 181 -12.64 11.14 -7.68
N THR A 182 -11.82 11.84 -6.91
CA THR A 182 -11.39 11.42 -5.57
C THR A 182 -11.90 12.42 -4.53
N ASN A 183 -12.35 11.92 -3.38
CA ASN A 183 -12.89 12.74 -2.30
C ASN A 183 -11.78 13.65 -1.74
N THR A 184 -12.14 14.89 -1.43
CA THR A 184 -11.21 15.85 -0.86
C THR A 184 -11.08 15.79 0.66
N ASN A 185 -11.94 15.03 1.34
CA ASN A 185 -11.89 14.83 2.79
C ASN A 185 -11.04 13.60 3.14
N GLN A 186 -10.10 13.71 4.07
CA GLN A 186 -9.29 12.58 4.56
C GLN A 186 -9.90 11.85 5.77
N GLY A 187 -11.14 12.17 6.16
CA GLY A 187 -11.83 11.50 7.25
C GLY A 187 -11.09 11.68 8.57
N TRP A 188 -10.85 10.58 9.28
CA TRP A 188 -10.18 10.59 10.58
C TRP A 188 -8.70 11.02 10.51
N ASP A 189 -8.08 11.01 9.34
CA ASP A 189 -6.71 11.48 9.13
C ASP A 189 -6.62 13.01 8.99
N SER A 190 -7.77 13.71 8.94
CA SER A 190 -7.83 15.18 8.93
C SER A 190 -7.93 15.76 10.35
N GLU A 191 -7.51 17.02 10.53
CA GLU A 191 -7.71 17.72 11.80
C GLU A 191 -9.19 18.16 11.93
N PRO A 192 -9.90 17.71 12.98
CA PRO A 192 -11.28 18.11 13.19
C PRO A 192 -11.35 19.59 13.57
N VAL A 193 -12.42 20.25 13.14
CA VAL A 193 -12.62 21.68 13.41
C VAL A 193 -13.62 21.91 14.54
N ASP A 194 -13.39 22.96 15.32
CA ASP A 194 -14.33 23.37 16.36
C ASP A 194 -15.48 24.19 15.75
N LEU A 195 -16.47 23.47 15.20
CA LEU A 195 -17.69 24.05 14.66
C LEU A 195 -18.89 23.63 15.53
N PRO A 196 -19.59 24.58 16.18
CA PRO A 196 -20.78 24.27 16.98
C PRO A 196 -21.94 23.75 16.13
N ALA A 197 -22.90 23.07 16.76
CA ALA A 197 -24.16 22.71 16.09
C ALA A 197 -24.86 23.94 15.52
N GLY A 198 -25.33 23.84 14.27
CA GLY A 198 -25.84 25.00 13.56
C GLY A 198 -25.99 24.80 12.05
N GLN A 199 -26.38 25.87 11.36
CA GLN A 199 -26.45 25.92 9.90
C GLN A 199 -25.41 26.90 9.37
N TYR A 200 -24.67 26.44 8.38
CA TYR A 200 -23.58 27.18 7.78
C TYR A 200 -23.61 27.08 6.25
N THR A 201 -22.86 27.97 5.62
CA THR A 201 -22.51 27.89 4.21
C THR A 201 -21.01 27.72 4.10
N ALA A 202 -20.57 26.54 3.64
CA ALA A 202 -19.18 26.27 3.34
C ALA A 202 -18.84 26.74 1.92
N LYS A 203 -17.71 27.43 1.79
CA LYS A 203 -17.09 27.83 0.52
C LYS A 203 -15.78 27.07 0.37
N VAL A 204 -15.69 26.26 -0.68
CA VAL A 204 -14.56 25.37 -0.94
C VAL A 204 -13.91 25.80 -2.24
N ALA A 205 -12.60 26.04 -2.22
CA ALA A 205 -11.82 26.36 -3.40
C ALA A 205 -10.44 25.71 -3.33
N VAL A 206 -9.87 25.35 -4.49
CA VAL A 206 -8.47 24.91 -4.57
C VAL A 206 -7.54 26.12 -4.39
N ALA A 207 -6.46 25.97 -3.62
CA ALA A 207 -5.51 27.04 -3.38
C ALA A 207 -4.78 27.48 -4.66
N GLU A 208 -4.42 28.77 -4.72
CA GLU A 208 -3.97 29.43 -5.95
C GLU A 208 -2.69 28.80 -6.55
N ASN A 209 -1.75 28.39 -5.70
CA ASN A 209 -0.53 27.67 -6.08
C ASN A 209 -0.86 26.38 -6.83
N TYR A 210 -1.79 25.56 -6.33
CA TYR A 210 -2.20 24.32 -6.99
C TYR A 210 -3.00 24.56 -8.26
N ARG A 211 -3.87 25.59 -8.28
CA ARG A 211 -4.58 25.95 -9.51
C ARG A 211 -3.64 26.36 -10.63
N LYS A 212 -2.61 27.17 -10.30
CA LYS A 212 -1.58 27.57 -11.25
C LYS A 212 -0.74 26.37 -11.72
N LEU A 213 -0.40 25.47 -10.80
CA LEU A 213 0.39 24.28 -11.10
C LEU A 213 -0.34 23.32 -12.06
N PHE A 214 -1.62 23.08 -11.82
CA PHE A 214 -2.42 22.09 -12.57
C PHE A 214 -3.32 22.70 -13.65
N GLY A 215 -3.23 24.02 -13.89
CA GLY A 215 -4.06 24.70 -14.88
C GLY A 215 -5.56 24.69 -14.55
N MET A 216 -5.92 24.66 -13.26
CA MET A 216 -7.31 24.60 -12.82
C MET A 216 -7.96 25.98 -12.88
N ALA A 217 -9.26 26.00 -13.19
CA ALA A 217 -10.06 27.22 -13.13
C ALA A 217 -10.17 27.74 -11.67
N ASP A 218 -10.26 29.07 -11.54
CA ASP A 218 -10.58 29.73 -10.26
C ASP A 218 -12.07 29.57 -9.96
N GLU A 219 -12.44 28.38 -9.50
CA GLU A 219 -13.81 28.03 -9.16
C GLU A 219 -13.96 27.76 -7.67
N GLU A 220 -15.00 28.36 -7.10
CA GLU A 220 -15.47 28.10 -5.75
C GLU A 220 -16.75 27.25 -5.79
N ARG A 221 -16.88 26.33 -4.84
CA ARG A 221 -18.09 25.56 -4.62
C ARG A 221 -18.71 25.96 -3.28
N THR A 222 -20.02 26.15 -3.31
CA THR A 222 -20.80 26.49 -2.12
C THR A 222 -21.64 25.30 -1.70
N VAL A 223 -21.51 24.87 -0.45
CA VAL A 223 -22.24 23.75 0.15
C VAL A 223 -22.95 24.25 1.40
N LYS A 224 -24.25 23.98 1.54
CA LYS A 224 -24.97 24.23 2.79
C LYS A 224 -24.65 23.13 3.78
N VAL A 225 -24.25 23.48 4.99
CA VAL A 225 -23.82 22.53 6.02
C VAL A 225 -24.75 22.63 7.22
N THR A 226 -25.23 21.49 7.70
CA THR A 226 -25.88 21.39 9.01
C THR A 226 -24.96 20.61 9.93
N VAL A 227 -24.55 21.19 11.05
CA VAL A 227 -23.83 20.47 12.10
C VAL A 227 -24.83 20.07 13.18
N ARG A 228 -24.84 18.79 13.54
CA ARG A 228 -25.68 18.24 14.62
C ARG A 228 -24.80 17.81 15.78
N GLU A 229 -25.28 17.99 17.00
CA GLU A 229 -24.72 17.29 18.16
C GLU A 229 -25.25 15.84 18.19
N ARG A 230 -24.37 14.90 18.53
CA ARG A 230 -24.67 13.48 18.67
C ARG A 230 -24.08 12.95 19.96
N THR A 231 -24.81 12.05 20.61
CA THR A 231 -24.33 11.28 21.77
C THR A 231 -24.34 9.80 21.44
N TRP A 232 -23.36 9.04 21.92
CA TRP A 232 -23.24 7.61 21.66
C TRP A 232 -24.45 6.78 22.15
N ASP A 233 -25.20 7.27 23.15
CA ASP A 233 -26.42 6.63 23.66
C ASP A 233 -27.60 6.65 22.66
N GLU A 234 -27.59 7.56 21.68
CA GLU A 234 -28.66 7.67 20.68
C GLU A 234 -28.58 6.57 19.60
N GLU A 235 -27.45 5.85 19.51
CA GLU A 235 -27.20 4.83 18.49
C GLU A 235 -27.41 3.38 18.99
N GLY A 236 -27.70 3.18 20.28
CA GLY A 236 -27.96 1.87 20.92
C GLY A 236 -29.25 1.15 20.49
N GLY A 237 -29.77 1.44 19.30
CA GLY A 237 -31.04 0.95 18.78
C GLY A 237 -30.96 0.45 17.34
N GLY A 238 -30.08 -0.49 17.00
CA GLY A 238 -30.22 -1.19 15.72
C GLY A 238 -29.07 -2.07 15.24
N VAL A 239 -28.86 -3.24 15.84
CA VAL A 239 -28.90 -4.60 15.22
C VAL A 239 -28.42 -5.62 16.26
N GLY A 240 -29.29 -5.96 17.21
CA GLY A 240 -29.08 -7.06 18.13
C GLY A 240 -30.29 -7.99 18.07
N LEU A 241 -30.11 -9.17 17.46
CA LEU A 241 -31.03 -10.28 17.63
C LEU A 241 -31.06 -10.63 19.13
N ALA A 242 -32.15 -10.27 19.82
CA ALA A 242 -32.44 -10.77 21.16
C ALA A 242 -33.94 -11.06 21.32
N PRO A 243 -34.31 -12.07 22.12
CA PRO A 243 -35.36 -13.02 21.81
C PRO A 243 -36.75 -12.53 22.25
N ALA A 244 -37.74 -12.65 21.37
CA ALA A 244 -39.14 -12.46 21.75
C ALA A 244 -39.66 -13.71 22.49
N GLY A 245 -39.67 -13.64 23.82
CA GLY A 245 -40.51 -14.46 24.69
C GLY A 245 -41.98 -14.01 24.65
N PRO A 246 -42.92 -14.90 25.02
CA PRO A 246 -44.24 -14.96 24.40
C PRO A 246 -45.23 -13.99 25.05
N ASP A 247 -46.13 -13.41 24.26
CA ASP A 247 -47.56 -13.54 24.57
C ASP A 247 -48.49 -13.01 23.46
N SER A 248 -49.32 -13.95 23.01
CA SER A 248 -50.74 -13.79 22.67
C SER A 248 -51.18 -12.89 21.49
N ALA A 249 -51.55 -13.59 20.41
CA ALA A 249 -52.94 -13.79 19.99
C ALA A 249 -53.39 -13.21 18.62
N LYS A 250 -53.72 -14.17 17.74
CA LYS A 250 -54.86 -14.28 16.80
C LYS A 250 -54.61 -14.01 15.30
N SER A 251 -54.49 -15.15 14.60
CA SER A 251 -55.37 -15.60 13.50
C SER A 251 -55.38 -14.80 12.18
N SER A 252 -54.85 -15.38 11.10
CA SER A 252 -55.64 -16.20 10.16
C SER A 252 -54.82 -16.73 8.98
N THR A 253 -54.78 -18.06 8.88
CA THR A 253 -54.77 -18.93 7.68
C THR A 253 -54.59 -18.30 6.28
N ALA A 254 -53.67 -18.87 5.46
CA ALA A 254 -54.03 -19.73 4.31
C ALA A 254 -52.87 -19.95 3.29
N HIS A 255 -52.57 -21.24 3.01
CA HIS A 255 -52.14 -21.85 1.72
C HIS A 255 -50.77 -21.46 1.11
N SER A 256 -49.91 -22.34 0.58
CA SER A 256 -49.92 -23.79 0.30
C SER A 256 -48.48 -24.28 0.08
N ALA A 257 -48.27 -25.57 0.33
CA ALA A 257 -47.04 -26.33 0.08
C ALA A 257 -46.82 -26.67 -1.41
N HIS A 258 -45.57 -27.02 -1.78
CA HIS A 258 -45.15 -28.19 -2.58
C HIS A 258 -43.60 -28.15 -2.70
N SER A 259 -42.85 -29.04 -2.05
CA SER A 259 -42.52 -30.43 -2.41
C SER A 259 -41.20 -30.56 -3.21
N ALA A 260 -40.33 -31.41 -2.66
CA ALA A 260 -38.96 -31.72 -3.05
C ALA A 260 -38.83 -32.51 -4.36
N HIS A 261 -37.61 -32.53 -4.93
CA HIS A 261 -37.07 -33.71 -5.64
C HIS A 261 -35.53 -33.79 -5.58
N SER A 262 -35.07 -35.03 -5.45
CA SER A 262 -33.71 -35.49 -5.19
C SER A 262 -32.84 -35.67 -6.45
N ALA A 263 -31.52 -35.60 -6.21
CA ALA A 263 -30.42 -36.48 -6.67
C ALA A 263 -30.26 -36.88 -8.15
N HIS A 264 -29.04 -36.71 -8.67
CA HIS A 264 -28.33 -37.74 -9.44
C HIS A 264 -26.80 -37.58 -9.36
N SER A 265 -26.13 -38.69 -9.11
CA SER A 265 -24.68 -38.92 -9.07
C SER A 265 -24.21 -39.72 -10.29
N GLY A 266 -22.96 -39.53 -10.74
CA GLY A 266 -22.19 -40.62 -11.39
C GLY A 266 -21.13 -40.27 -12.45
N HIS A 267 -19.86 -40.54 -12.11
CA HIS A 267 -18.72 -41.05 -12.93
C HIS A 267 -18.06 -40.11 -13.98
N GLY A 268 -16.75 -40.13 -14.23
CA GLY A 268 -15.66 -41.06 -13.87
C GLY A 268 -14.26 -40.52 -14.29
N ALA A 269 -13.23 -41.33 -14.05
CA ALA A 269 -11.81 -40.95 -14.05
C ALA A 269 -10.98 -41.51 -15.24
N HIS A 270 -9.75 -40.97 -15.36
CA HIS A 270 -8.48 -41.52 -15.89
C HIS A 270 -8.02 -41.34 -17.36
N ALA A 271 -6.79 -40.77 -17.45
CA ALA A 271 -5.57 -41.27 -18.13
C ALA A 271 -5.07 -40.68 -19.49
N ALA A 272 -3.84 -40.13 -19.40
CA ALA A 272 -2.63 -40.39 -20.21
C ALA A 272 -2.42 -39.81 -21.65
N ALA A 273 -1.25 -39.15 -21.81
CA ALA A 273 -0.49 -38.86 -23.05
C ALA A 273 0.19 -40.16 -23.60
N PRO A 274 0.89 -40.23 -24.78
CA PRO A 274 2.01 -39.38 -25.28
C PRO A 274 2.19 -39.39 -26.85
N PRO A 275 3.40 -39.36 -27.52
CA PRO A 275 4.57 -38.43 -27.54
C PRO A 275 5.05 -37.97 -28.96
N GLY A 276 6.11 -37.13 -29.05
CA GLY A 276 7.10 -37.24 -30.16
C GLY A 276 8.05 -36.06 -30.47
N HIS A 277 9.36 -36.22 -30.13
CA HIS A 277 10.64 -35.90 -30.86
C HIS A 277 10.93 -34.47 -31.42
N SER A 278 12.16 -33.90 -31.50
CA SER A 278 13.57 -34.27 -31.23
C SER A 278 14.54 -33.08 -31.53
N LEU A 279 15.83 -33.22 -31.15
CA LEU A 279 17.08 -32.52 -31.58
C LEU A 279 17.48 -31.24 -30.79
N GLY A 280 18.69 -30.99 -30.28
CA GLY A 280 20.00 -31.67 -30.32
C GLY A 280 21.11 -30.78 -30.91
N ALA A 281 22.07 -30.28 -30.09
CA ALA A 281 23.50 -29.95 -30.37
C ALA A 281 24.06 -28.91 -29.36
N SER A 282 25.02 -29.25 -28.48
CA SER A 282 26.49 -29.04 -28.60
C SER A 282 26.89 -27.55 -28.57
N GLY A 283 27.66 -26.97 -27.64
CA GLY A 283 28.77 -27.45 -26.82
C GLY A 283 30.09 -26.82 -27.31
N HIS A 284 30.69 -25.89 -26.53
CA HIS A 284 32.09 -25.36 -26.49
C HIS A 284 32.02 -23.99 -25.78
N GLY A 285 32.76 -23.60 -24.73
CA GLY A 285 34.06 -23.99 -24.20
C GLY A 285 34.92 -22.72 -24.11
N GLY A 286 35.24 -22.23 -22.90
CA GLY A 286 36.14 -21.07 -22.74
C GLY A 286 36.17 -20.40 -21.36
N HIS A 287 36.68 -21.08 -20.34
CA HIS A 287 37.14 -20.46 -19.09
C HIS A 287 38.57 -19.93 -19.26
N GLN A 288 38.81 -18.65 -18.95
CA GLN A 288 40.12 -18.14 -18.51
C GLN A 288 39.95 -17.06 -17.41
N SER A 289 40.28 -17.49 -16.18
CA SER A 289 41.10 -16.86 -15.14
C SER A 289 41.00 -15.36 -14.78
N ARG A 290 40.47 -15.15 -13.57
CA ARG A 290 40.87 -14.28 -12.43
C ARG A 290 41.92 -13.16 -12.66
N GLY A 291 41.54 -11.95 -12.24
CA GLY A 291 42.41 -10.93 -11.66
C GLY A 291 41.66 -10.23 -10.52
N ALA A 292 42.21 -10.27 -9.31
CA ALA A 292 41.67 -9.69 -8.10
C ALA A 292 42.20 -8.25 -7.87
N ASP A 293 41.49 -7.52 -7.01
CA ASP A 293 41.91 -6.34 -6.24
C ASP A 293 41.73 -4.95 -6.88
N ALA A 294 40.51 -4.42 -6.79
CA ALA A 294 40.21 -3.02 -6.56
C ALA A 294 38.94 -2.91 -5.68
N PRO A 295 38.89 -2.05 -4.65
CA PRO A 295 37.70 -1.90 -3.82
C PRO A 295 36.56 -1.32 -4.66
N THR A 296 35.43 -2.01 -4.70
CA THR A 296 34.20 -1.56 -5.35
C THR A 296 33.75 -0.26 -4.67
N PRO A 297 33.59 0.87 -5.39
CA PRO A 297 32.92 2.04 -4.83
C PRO A 297 31.47 1.67 -4.44
N PRO A 298 30.89 2.30 -3.41
CA PRO A 298 29.51 2.01 -3.00
C PRO A 298 28.58 2.10 -4.22
N ALA A 299 27.77 1.05 -4.41
CA ALA A 299 26.81 1.02 -5.50
C ALA A 299 25.88 2.23 -5.37
N ALA A 300 25.82 3.05 -6.41
CA ALA A 300 24.81 4.09 -6.50
C ALA A 300 23.41 3.43 -6.50
N PRO A 301 22.39 4.05 -5.87
CA PRO A 301 21.04 3.50 -5.86
C PRO A 301 20.57 3.22 -7.28
N HIS A 302 19.98 2.02 -7.49
CA HIS A 302 19.54 1.54 -8.80
C HIS A 302 18.54 2.49 -9.51
N ALA A 303 17.95 3.45 -8.79
CA ALA A 303 17.14 4.55 -9.32
C ALA A 303 17.89 5.49 -10.31
N LEU A 304 19.23 5.52 -10.31
CA LEU A 304 20.02 6.44 -11.16
C LEU A 304 20.67 5.78 -12.38
N VAL A 305 20.55 4.45 -12.55
CA VAL A 305 21.16 3.71 -13.68
C VAL A 305 20.17 3.45 -14.83
N ALA A 306 18.88 3.69 -14.61
CA ALA A 306 17.85 3.58 -15.64
C ALA A 306 17.81 4.87 -16.50
N GLY A 307 18.48 4.85 -17.66
CA GLY A 307 18.24 5.83 -18.72
C GLY A 307 16.79 5.78 -19.26
N PRO A 308 16.32 6.83 -19.95
CA PRO A 308 14.90 7.01 -20.25
C PRO A 308 14.43 6.01 -21.31
N ARG A 309 13.76 4.96 -20.86
CA ARG A 309 12.84 4.15 -21.66
C ARG A 309 11.57 3.92 -20.86
N ALA A 310 10.79 4.98 -20.69
CA ALA A 310 9.36 4.85 -20.44
C ALA A 310 8.66 4.76 -21.80
N ALA A 311 8.57 3.54 -22.32
CA ALA A 311 7.68 3.18 -23.42
C ALA A 311 7.30 1.71 -23.19
N GLU A 312 6.04 1.51 -22.77
CA GLU A 312 5.38 0.24 -22.47
C GLU A 312 6.15 -0.73 -21.55
N ALA A 313 6.01 -0.56 -20.24
CA ALA A 313 6.15 -1.67 -19.29
C ALA A 313 4.76 -2.13 -18.84
N GLY A 314 3.87 -2.43 -19.80
CA GLY A 314 2.66 -3.16 -19.47
C GLY A 314 3.00 -4.54 -18.93
N ASP A 315 2.14 -5.11 -18.07
CA ASP A 315 2.43 -6.37 -17.38
C ASP A 315 2.83 -7.48 -18.36
N GLY A 316 3.92 -8.16 -18.02
CA GLY A 316 4.44 -9.32 -18.73
C GLY A 316 4.37 -10.58 -17.88
N PRO A 317 4.56 -11.77 -18.46
CA PRO A 317 4.69 -13.00 -17.68
C PRO A 317 5.95 -12.91 -16.82
N GLY A 318 5.85 -12.48 -15.57
CA GLY A 318 7.05 -12.15 -14.81
C GLY A 318 7.03 -10.90 -13.96
N ARG A 319 6.21 -9.93 -14.38
CA ARG A 319 6.38 -8.53 -14.03
C ARG A 319 5.02 -7.87 -13.98
N THR A 320 4.71 -7.25 -12.86
CA THR A 320 3.62 -6.30 -12.77
C THR A 320 4.22 -4.91 -12.57
N ASP A 321 3.63 -3.92 -13.20
CA ASP A 321 3.92 -2.51 -12.93
C ASP A 321 3.15 -1.99 -11.71
N GLY A 322 2.43 -2.88 -10.99
CA GLY A 322 1.60 -2.59 -9.83
C GLY A 322 0.19 -2.09 -10.19
N SER A 323 -0.08 -1.81 -11.46
CA SER A 323 -1.33 -1.18 -11.92
C SER A 323 -2.51 -2.16 -12.09
N ARG A 324 -2.25 -3.47 -12.16
CA ARG A 324 -3.30 -4.50 -12.19
C ARG A 324 -3.58 -5.00 -10.79
N ILE A 325 -4.87 -5.07 -10.45
CA ILE A 325 -5.36 -5.87 -9.31
C ILE A 325 -5.02 -7.34 -9.61
N ALA A 326 -3.93 -7.83 -9.03
CA ALA A 326 -3.57 -9.23 -9.14
C ALA A 326 -4.59 -10.08 -8.37
N PRO A 327 -5.07 -11.21 -8.93
CA PRO A 327 -5.91 -12.11 -8.15
C PRO A 327 -5.12 -12.62 -6.95
N ALA A 328 -5.74 -12.63 -5.76
CA ALA A 328 -5.13 -13.15 -4.55
C ALA A 328 -4.51 -14.54 -4.77
N LEU A 329 -3.30 -14.75 -4.23
CA LEU A 329 -2.65 -16.06 -4.27
C LEU A 329 -3.49 -17.07 -3.48
N LYS A 330 -3.87 -18.17 -4.13
CA LYS A 330 -4.72 -19.20 -3.51
C LYS A 330 -3.92 -20.08 -2.55
N ALA A 331 -4.39 -20.19 -1.30
CA ALA A 331 -3.88 -21.13 -0.30
C ALA A 331 -3.75 -22.55 -0.88
N ALA A 332 -2.68 -23.25 -0.49
CA ALA A 332 -2.55 -24.65 -0.86
C ALA A 332 -3.60 -25.48 -0.10
N ALA A 333 -4.35 -26.31 -0.82
CA ALA A 333 -5.44 -27.09 -0.24
C ALA A 333 -4.97 -28.22 0.69
N GLU A 334 -3.71 -28.63 0.54
CA GLU A 334 -3.11 -29.72 1.31
C GLU A 334 -1.69 -29.35 1.72
N ARG A 335 -1.25 -29.88 2.86
CA ARG A 335 0.13 -29.80 3.32
C ARG A 335 1.08 -30.29 2.21
N PRO A 336 2.19 -29.59 1.93
CA PRO A 336 3.05 -29.97 0.82
C PRO A 336 3.68 -31.34 1.10
N THR A 337 3.57 -32.24 0.13
CA THR A 337 4.17 -33.58 0.19
C THR A 337 5.35 -33.68 -0.77
N GLY A 338 6.39 -34.43 -0.40
CA GLY A 338 7.61 -34.58 -1.21
C GLY A 338 8.84 -33.93 -0.57
N ARG A 339 9.89 -33.73 -1.37
CA ARG A 339 11.15 -33.13 -0.87
C ARG A 339 11.05 -31.61 -0.94
N ALA A 340 11.27 -30.94 0.19
CA ALA A 340 11.43 -29.50 0.24
C ALA A 340 12.57 -29.05 -0.69
N SER A 341 12.35 -27.95 -1.40
CA SER A 341 13.32 -27.39 -2.33
C SER A 341 13.15 -25.88 -2.39
N VAL A 342 14.26 -25.17 -2.17
CA VAL A 342 14.40 -23.74 -2.37
C VAL A 342 14.95 -23.54 -3.80
N PRO A 343 14.11 -23.13 -4.77
CA PRO A 343 14.54 -22.93 -6.14
C PRO A 343 15.29 -21.60 -6.29
N ASP A 344 16.07 -21.49 -7.35
CA ASP A 344 16.72 -20.23 -7.75
C ASP A 344 15.70 -19.35 -8.50
N VAL A 345 14.89 -18.63 -7.73
CA VAL A 345 13.84 -17.70 -8.19
C VAL A 345 13.88 -16.41 -7.38
N PRO A 346 13.24 -15.32 -7.85
CA PRO A 346 13.02 -14.13 -7.04
C PRO A 346 12.48 -14.47 -5.64
N MET A 347 13.09 -13.88 -4.60
CA MET A 347 12.73 -14.05 -3.19
C MET A 347 12.25 -12.72 -2.59
N PRO A 348 11.58 -12.73 -1.42
CA PRO A 348 11.34 -11.51 -0.66
C PRO A 348 12.65 -10.91 -0.11
N ASP A 349 12.56 -9.68 0.34
CA ASP A 349 13.63 -8.94 1.04
C ASP A 349 13.00 -8.22 2.24
N LEU A 350 12.98 -8.87 3.41
CA LEU A 350 12.40 -8.30 4.61
C LEU A 350 13.35 -7.29 5.24
N ARG A 351 12.83 -6.11 5.49
CA ARG A 351 13.57 -5.03 6.13
C ARG A 351 12.79 -4.49 7.30
N ALA A 352 13.45 -4.37 8.43
CA ALA A 352 12.89 -3.68 9.59
C ALA A 352 12.89 -2.15 9.35
N LEU A 353 11.86 -1.47 9.85
CA LEU A 353 11.84 -0.01 9.98
C LEU A 353 12.10 0.39 11.44
N PRO A 354 12.62 1.61 11.69
CA PRO A 354 12.75 2.10 13.06
C PRO A 354 11.38 2.12 13.76
N ALA A 355 11.37 1.85 15.07
CA ALA A 355 10.16 1.97 15.87
C ALA A 355 9.65 3.42 15.94
N TYR A 356 8.34 3.61 16.06
CA TYR A 356 7.66 4.91 16.17
C TYR A 356 6.46 4.80 17.09
N ASP A 357 5.77 5.92 17.34
CA ASP A 357 4.75 6.07 18.38
C ASP A 357 5.27 5.45 19.68
N ILE A 358 6.19 6.11 20.37
CA ILE A 358 6.88 5.53 21.52
C ILE A 358 6.43 6.25 22.79
N ALA A 359 5.85 5.48 23.70
CA ALA A 359 5.29 6.02 24.94
C ALA A 359 5.62 5.13 26.13
N VAL A 360 5.60 5.74 27.32
CA VAL A 360 5.55 4.98 28.57
C VAL A 360 4.07 4.76 28.92
N THR A 361 3.72 3.52 29.24
CA THR A 361 2.37 3.09 29.66
C THR A 361 2.45 2.27 30.94
N ASP A 362 1.29 1.98 31.53
CA ASP A 362 1.10 1.06 32.67
C ASP A 362 0.96 -0.41 32.24
N GLY A 363 1.35 -0.73 31.00
CA GLY A 363 1.25 -2.07 30.43
C GLY A 363 -0.07 -2.34 29.70
N GLU A 364 -0.25 -3.57 29.23
CA GLU A 364 -1.45 -4.03 28.53
C GLU A 364 -2.20 -5.12 29.32
N ASP A 365 -3.30 -5.64 28.78
CA ASP A 365 -4.03 -6.76 29.41
C ASP A 365 -3.09 -7.98 29.60
N GLY A 366 -2.84 -8.31 30.87
CA GLY A 366 -1.94 -9.41 31.28
C GLY A 366 -0.60 -8.95 31.84
N ASP A 367 -0.27 -7.67 31.72
CA ASP A 367 0.87 -7.04 32.38
C ASP A 367 0.58 -6.68 33.85
N ASP A 368 1.64 -6.34 34.59
CA ASP A 368 1.54 -5.87 35.97
C ASP A 368 1.27 -4.35 35.96
N PRO A 369 0.07 -3.87 36.34
CA PRO A 369 -0.29 -2.45 36.27
C PRO A 369 0.52 -1.57 37.23
N ASP A 370 1.30 -2.17 38.14
CA ASP A 370 2.21 -1.44 39.04
C ASP A 370 3.60 -1.20 38.41
N LYS A 371 3.79 -1.57 37.13
CA LYS A 371 5.06 -1.44 36.40
C LYS A 371 4.97 -0.43 35.26
N ASP A 372 6.14 0.06 34.83
CA ASP A 372 6.26 0.93 33.67
C ASP A 372 6.69 0.15 32.44
N TYR A 373 6.00 0.37 31.33
CA TYR A 373 6.26 -0.29 30.06
C TYR A 373 6.57 0.72 28.97
N LEU A 374 7.57 0.44 28.15
CA LEU A 374 7.88 1.20 26.94
C LEU A 374 7.16 0.55 25.76
N ALA A 375 6.03 1.12 25.35
CA ALA A 375 5.25 0.69 24.20
C ALA A 375 5.75 1.36 22.92
N PHE A 376 5.67 0.64 21.80
CA PHE A 376 6.12 1.15 20.49
C PHE A 376 5.40 0.45 19.33
N SER A 377 5.26 1.15 18.20
CA SER A 377 4.91 0.56 16.91
C SER A 377 6.16 0.03 16.21
N ALA A 378 6.06 -1.15 15.58
CA ALA A 378 7.14 -1.76 14.80
C ALA A 378 6.64 -2.26 13.45
N ASN A 379 7.50 -2.17 12.43
CA ASN A 379 7.17 -2.58 11.06
C ASN A 379 8.30 -3.40 10.43
N VAL A 380 7.93 -4.47 9.75
CA VAL A 380 8.78 -5.20 8.81
C VAL A 380 8.11 -5.17 7.44
N TRP A 381 8.85 -4.81 6.40
CA TRP A 381 8.31 -4.68 5.05
C TRP A 381 9.09 -5.49 4.03
N ASN A 382 8.43 -5.86 2.94
CA ASN A 382 9.01 -6.64 1.87
C ASN A 382 9.45 -5.73 0.72
N ALA A 383 10.76 -5.51 0.57
CA ALA A 383 11.34 -4.73 -0.52
C ALA A 383 11.38 -5.46 -1.87
N GLY A 384 10.91 -6.71 -1.91
CA GLY A 384 10.81 -7.54 -3.10
C GLY A 384 12.13 -8.22 -3.48
N PRO A 385 12.26 -8.71 -4.73
CA PRO A 385 11.32 -8.56 -5.85
C PRO A 385 10.15 -9.56 -5.89
N ALA A 386 9.96 -10.40 -4.86
CA ALA A 386 8.84 -11.36 -4.78
C ALA A 386 8.06 -11.27 -3.45
N PRO A 387 6.77 -11.64 -3.42
CA PRO A 387 6.00 -11.69 -2.18
C PRO A 387 6.53 -12.77 -1.24
N LEU A 388 6.43 -12.54 0.07
CA LEU A 388 6.56 -13.59 1.08
C LEU A 388 5.22 -14.32 1.18
N VAL A 389 5.22 -15.64 1.00
CA VAL A 389 4.01 -16.47 1.07
C VAL A 389 4.25 -17.62 2.03
N VAL A 390 3.49 -17.69 3.12
CA VAL A 390 3.59 -18.73 4.14
C VAL A 390 2.23 -19.38 4.34
N ASP A 391 2.16 -20.72 4.29
CA ASP A 391 0.95 -21.45 4.72
C ASP A 391 1.23 -22.25 5.98
N GLY A 392 0.32 -22.14 6.94
CA GLY A 392 0.21 -23.02 8.11
C GLY A 392 -0.76 -24.16 7.85
N PHE A 393 -0.41 -25.36 8.34
CA PHE A 393 -1.32 -26.51 8.36
C PHE A 393 -1.40 -27.11 9.76
N ARG A 394 -2.60 -27.07 10.36
CA ARG A 394 -2.87 -27.64 11.68
C ARG A 394 -3.07 -29.15 11.58
N SER A 395 -2.32 -29.90 12.39
CA SER A 395 -2.57 -31.33 12.55
C SER A 395 -3.78 -31.57 13.47
N PRO A 396 -4.54 -32.66 13.29
CA PRO A 396 -5.72 -32.91 14.13
C PRO A 396 -5.37 -33.00 15.62
N GLY A 397 -5.95 -32.10 16.42
CA GLY A 397 -5.75 -32.07 17.88
C GLY A 397 -4.49 -31.34 18.36
N GLU A 398 -3.72 -30.73 17.46
CA GLU A 398 -2.53 -29.96 17.81
C GLU A 398 -2.85 -28.46 17.95
N ASP A 399 -2.21 -27.80 18.90
CA ASP A 399 -2.42 -26.37 19.15
C ASP A 399 -1.70 -25.49 18.12
N LEU A 400 -0.59 -25.98 17.56
CA LEU A 400 0.24 -25.28 16.56
C LEU A 400 -0.05 -25.75 15.12
N MET A 401 0.19 -24.87 14.15
CA MET A 401 0.31 -25.23 12.74
C MET A 401 1.77 -25.42 12.35
N ASP A 402 2.06 -26.40 11.49
CA ASP A 402 3.34 -26.47 10.78
C ASP A 402 3.33 -25.43 9.64
N ALA A 403 4.32 -24.54 9.59
CA ALA A 403 4.39 -23.47 8.59
C ALA A 403 5.40 -23.77 7.47
N TYR A 404 5.05 -23.39 6.24
CA TYR A 404 5.86 -23.57 5.04
C TYR A 404 5.89 -22.30 4.20
N GLN A 405 7.09 -21.86 3.81
CA GLN A 405 7.27 -20.81 2.83
C GLN A 405 7.16 -21.38 1.43
N TYR A 406 6.44 -20.69 0.53
CA TYR A 406 6.22 -21.10 -0.85
C TYR A 406 6.91 -20.16 -1.84
N PHE A 407 7.57 -20.76 -2.83
CA PHE A 407 8.34 -20.03 -3.84
C PHE A 407 7.61 -20.04 -5.18
N HIS A 408 7.53 -18.88 -5.80
CA HIS A 408 6.85 -18.69 -7.08
C HIS A 408 7.86 -18.24 -8.14
N ASP A 409 7.70 -18.73 -9.36
CA ASP A 409 8.42 -18.18 -10.50
C ASP A 409 7.83 -16.82 -10.89
N ALA A 410 8.49 -16.15 -11.82
CA ALA A 410 8.07 -14.83 -12.27
C ALA A 410 6.62 -14.86 -12.85
N GLN A 411 6.16 -15.99 -13.39
CA GLN A 411 4.80 -16.15 -13.91
C GLN A 411 3.76 -16.41 -12.81
N GLY A 412 4.16 -16.34 -11.53
CA GLY A 412 3.29 -16.58 -10.37
C GLY A 412 3.00 -18.07 -10.14
N LYS A 413 3.70 -18.98 -10.82
CA LYS A 413 3.52 -20.41 -10.60
C LYS A 413 4.38 -20.85 -9.42
N GLN A 414 3.76 -21.54 -8.47
CA GLN A 414 4.49 -22.18 -7.37
C GLN A 414 5.47 -23.24 -7.91
N VAL A 415 6.74 -23.11 -7.57
CA VAL A 415 7.85 -23.97 -8.06
C VAL A 415 8.67 -24.60 -6.93
N GLY A 416 8.43 -24.23 -5.68
CA GLY A 416 9.09 -24.84 -4.53
C GLY A 416 8.41 -24.49 -3.20
N TYR A 417 8.91 -25.11 -2.15
CA TYR A 417 8.55 -24.77 -0.76
C TYR A 417 9.67 -25.18 0.20
N ALA A 418 9.71 -24.56 1.37
CA ALA A 418 10.59 -24.92 2.49
C ALA A 418 9.83 -24.82 3.83
N PRO A 419 10.17 -25.64 4.84
CA PRO A 419 9.67 -25.44 6.20
C PRO A 419 10.10 -24.07 6.73
N ALA A 420 9.16 -23.32 7.31
CA ALA A 420 9.39 -21.96 7.78
C ALA A 420 9.28 -21.81 9.30
N GLY A 421 8.72 -22.80 10.01
CA GLY A 421 8.51 -22.73 11.46
C GLY A 421 7.12 -23.22 11.82
N THR A 422 6.44 -22.49 12.71
CA THR A 422 5.09 -22.81 13.17
C THR A 422 4.16 -21.59 13.10
N MET A 423 2.87 -21.81 13.28
CA MET A 423 1.93 -20.74 13.64
C MET A 423 1.22 -21.10 14.95
N GLU A 424 0.95 -20.09 15.77
CA GLU A 424 0.23 -20.23 17.04
C GLU A 424 -1.03 -19.37 17.05
N TRP A 425 -2.05 -19.82 17.81
CA TRP A 425 -3.28 -19.06 17.98
C TRP A 425 -3.13 -18.10 19.15
N ASP A 426 -3.35 -16.81 18.90
CA ASP A 426 -3.42 -15.81 19.97
C ASP A 426 -4.87 -15.65 20.43
N ALA A 427 -5.15 -16.03 21.69
CA ALA A 427 -6.50 -16.02 22.24
C ALA A 427 -6.86 -14.70 22.96
N ARG A 428 -5.97 -13.70 22.92
CA ARG A 428 -6.20 -12.41 23.59
C ARG A 428 -7.26 -11.60 22.81
N VAL A 429 -8.07 -10.84 23.53
CA VAL A 429 -9.14 -10.02 22.92
C VAL A 429 -8.51 -9.01 21.94
N GLY A 430 -9.06 -8.90 20.73
CA GLY A 430 -8.49 -8.05 19.65
C GLY A 430 -7.32 -8.69 18.89
N HIS A 431 -6.95 -9.92 19.26
CA HIS A 431 -5.81 -10.68 18.75
C HIS A 431 -6.18 -12.10 18.32
N GLU A 432 -7.47 -12.39 18.22
CA GLU A 432 -8.06 -13.69 17.91
C GLU A 432 -7.81 -14.12 16.45
N HIS A 433 -6.53 -14.35 16.12
CA HIS A 433 -6.05 -14.83 14.83
C HIS A 433 -4.75 -15.66 15.00
N TRP A 434 -4.31 -16.31 13.92
CA TRP A 434 -3.06 -17.04 13.90
C TRP A 434 -1.86 -16.14 13.70
N HIS A 435 -0.74 -16.49 14.33
CA HIS A 435 0.53 -15.79 14.25
C HIS A 435 1.63 -16.71 13.76
N PHE A 436 2.35 -16.33 12.70
CA PHE A 436 3.59 -16.96 12.30
C PHE A 436 4.69 -16.69 13.33
N THR A 437 5.24 -17.77 13.91
CA THR A 437 6.35 -17.70 14.86
C THR A 437 7.64 -17.33 14.13
N ASP A 438 8.52 -16.55 14.75
CA ASP A 438 9.84 -16.15 14.24
C ASP A 438 9.79 -15.18 13.03
N PHE A 439 8.74 -14.36 12.89
CA PHE A 439 8.73 -13.29 11.87
C PHE A 439 9.64 -12.11 12.25
N ALA A 440 9.53 -11.64 13.48
CA ALA A 440 10.28 -10.52 14.00
C ALA A 440 10.63 -10.75 15.47
N SER A 441 11.63 -10.03 15.97
CA SER A 441 11.95 -9.97 17.40
C SER A 441 12.29 -8.54 17.78
N TYR A 442 11.97 -8.18 19.02
CA TYR A 442 12.23 -6.86 19.54
C TYR A 442 13.08 -6.91 20.79
N ARG A 443 14.09 -6.05 20.85
CA ARG A 443 15.00 -5.93 21.99
C ARG A 443 15.18 -4.48 22.38
N LEU A 444 15.28 -4.22 23.68
CA LEU A 444 15.80 -2.98 24.20
C LEU A 444 17.29 -3.18 24.47
N LEU A 445 18.12 -2.41 23.78
CA LEU A 445 19.57 -2.43 23.92
C LEU A 445 20.03 -1.25 24.78
N GLY A 446 21.06 -1.46 25.58
CA GLY A 446 21.74 -0.37 26.30
C GLY A 446 22.55 0.53 25.36
N ALA A 447 23.14 1.59 25.90
CA ALA A 447 24.00 2.50 25.14
C ALA A 447 25.23 1.79 24.50
N ASP A 448 25.64 0.63 25.01
CA ASP A 448 26.70 -0.21 24.45
C ASP A 448 26.18 -1.24 23.43
N GLN A 449 24.91 -1.12 23.02
CA GLN A 449 24.17 -2.01 22.11
C GLN A 449 24.12 -3.47 22.56
N LYS A 450 24.24 -3.73 23.88
CA LYS A 450 23.95 -5.04 24.44
C LYS A 450 22.49 -5.14 24.84
N GLU A 451 21.90 -6.32 24.66
CA GLU A 451 20.54 -6.63 25.09
C GLU A 451 20.38 -6.37 26.59
N VAL A 452 19.34 -5.62 26.94
CA VAL A 452 18.92 -5.31 28.32
C VAL A 452 17.57 -5.96 28.62
N VAL A 453 16.62 -5.81 27.70
CA VAL A 453 15.28 -6.41 27.77
C VAL A 453 14.95 -7.02 26.42
N ARG A 454 14.37 -8.22 26.42
CA ARG A 454 13.77 -8.83 25.23
C ARG A 454 12.25 -8.77 25.37
N SER A 455 11.56 -8.36 24.32
CA SER A 455 10.09 -8.39 24.29
C SER A 455 9.62 -9.84 24.25
N GLY A 456 8.47 -10.13 24.88
CA GLY A 456 7.85 -11.45 24.84
C GLY A 456 7.18 -11.79 23.50
N LYS A 457 7.13 -10.84 22.54
CA LYS A 457 6.42 -11.02 21.28
C LYS A 457 7.36 -11.42 20.14
N GLU A 458 7.13 -12.62 19.63
CA GLU A 458 7.95 -13.26 18.59
C GLU A 458 7.10 -13.93 17.49
N ALA A 459 5.77 -13.87 17.62
CA ALA A 459 4.82 -14.39 16.66
C ALA A 459 3.90 -13.28 16.14
N PHE A 460 3.66 -13.26 14.82
CA PHE A 460 2.94 -12.19 14.12
C PHE A 460 2.12 -12.75 12.96
N CYS A 461 0.90 -12.24 12.78
CA CYS A 461 0.11 -12.39 11.56
C CYS A 461 0.72 -11.53 10.43
N LEU A 462 1.07 -12.13 9.28
CA LEU A 462 1.60 -11.37 8.12
C LEU A 462 0.44 -10.74 7.32
N ALA A 463 0.31 -9.42 7.43
CA ALA A 463 -0.69 -8.64 6.70
C ALA A 463 -0.07 -7.41 6.00
N ASN A 464 -0.72 -6.97 4.92
CA ASN A 464 -0.29 -5.80 4.15
C ASN A 464 -0.91 -4.52 4.75
N THR A 465 -0.52 -4.19 5.98
CA THR A 465 -1.13 -3.09 6.74
C THR A 465 -0.69 -1.72 6.24
N ASP A 466 0.53 -1.62 5.72
CA ASP A 466 1.14 -0.34 5.34
C ASP A 466 1.75 -0.38 3.94
N ALA A 467 1.58 0.72 3.20
CA ALA A 467 2.32 0.97 1.97
C ALA A 467 3.66 1.64 2.29
N ILE A 468 4.76 0.87 2.23
CA ILE A 468 6.10 1.36 2.59
C ILE A 468 6.86 1.87 1.37
N ASP A 469 6.94 1.10 0.29
CA ASP A 469 7.50 1.58 -0.97
C ASP A 469 6.82 0.95 -2.17
N TYR A 470 5.80 1.64 -2.69
CA TYR A 470 5.10 1.23 -3.91
C TYR A 470 5.80 1.66 -5.20
N THR A 471 7.01 2.20 -5.12
CA THR A 471 7.82 2.59 -6.29
C THR A 471 8.89 1.56 -6.64
N VAL A 472 9.09 0.53 -5.82
CA VAL A 472 9.98 -0.59 -6.14
C VAL A 472 9.43 -1.45 -7.27
N GLU A 473 10.31 -2.20 -7.93
CA GLU A 473 9.92 -3.13 -9.00
C GLU A 473 8.98 -4.22 -8.45
N ASN A 474 7.90 -4.52 -9.19
CA ASN A 474 6.87 -5.50 -8.84
C ASN A 474 6.06 -5.19 -7.57
N ALA A 475 6.09 -3.95 -7.05
CA ALA A 475 5.21 -3.57 -5.96
C ALA A 475 3.73 -3.82 -6.32
N ASN A 476 2.97 -4.42 -5.40
CA ASN A 476 1.53 -4.61 -5.58
C ASN A 476 0.80 -3.40 -4.97
N TRP A 477 0.16 -2.56 -5.80
CA TRP A 477 -0.58 -1.39 -5.31
C TRP A 477 -1.97 -1.72 -4.80
N HIS A 478 -2.41 -2.97 -4.99
CA HIS A 478 -3.68 -3.52 -4.54
C HIS A 478 -3.42 -4.83 -3.80
N PRO A 479 -2.68 -4.79 -2.67
CA PRO A 479 -2.49 -5.99 -1.87
C PRO A 479 -3.83 -6.49 -1.37
N ASN A 480 -3.97 -7.81 -1.31
CA ASN A 480 -5.06 -8.41 -0.54
C ASN A 480 -4.60 -8.52 0.92
N ASN A 481 -5.45 -9.00 1.83
CA ASN A 481 -5.02 -9.28 3.21
C ASN A 481 -4.55 -8.04 3.99
N THR A 482 -5.18 -6.89 3.76
CA THR A 482 -4.81 -5.60 4.39
C THR A 482 -5.40 -5.42 5.79
N ASP A 483 -6.22 -6.36 6.25
CA ASP A 483 -6.88 -6.32 7.57
C ASP A 483 -6.49 -7.55 8.41
N LEU A 484 -5.78 -7.29 9.51
CA LEU A 484 -5.35 -8.27 10.51
C LEU A 484 -6.51 -9.12 11.07
N SER A 485 -7.76 -8.64 11.06
CA SER A 485 -8.91 -9.39 11.59
C SER A 485 -9.37 -10.54 10.67
N THR A 486 -9.10 -10.43 9.37
CA THR A 486 -9.47 -11.45 8.37
C THR A 486 -8.27 -12.15 7.78
N ALA A 487 -7.09 -11.56 7.93
CA ALA A 487 -5.90 -11.94 7.22
C ALA A 487 -5.29 -13.29 7.63
N CYS A 488 -5.44 -13.64 8.91
CA CYS A 488 -4.72 -14.77 9.51
C CYS A 488 -5.67 -15.81 10.12
N GLY A 489 -6.84 -15.96 9.50
CA GLY A 489 -7.81 -16.99 9.85
C GLY A 489 -8.46 -16.80 11.23
N VAL A 490 -9.20 -17.84 11.65
CA VAL A 490 -9.95 -17.88 12.91
C VAL A 490 -9.57 -19.14 13.71
N GLU A 491 -10.06 -19.27 14.94
CA GLU A 491 -9.61 -20.31 15.89
C GLU A 491 -9.72 -21.74 15.32
N ASN A 492 -10.79 -22.01 14.58
CA ASN A 492 -11.08 -23.31 14.00
C ASN A 492 -10.47 -23.51 12.60
N SER A 493 -9.60 -22.61 12.13
CA SER A 493 -8.84 -22.78 10.90
C SER A 493 -7.96 -24.04 10.97
N ILE A 494 -8.08 -24.87 9.94
CA ILE A 494 -7.22 -26.05 9.73
C ILE A 494 -5.99 -25.74 8.87
N SER A 495 -6.04 -24.61 8.16
CA SER A 495 -4.94 -24.06 7.38
C SER A 495 -5.12 -22.55 7.24
N VAL A 496 -4.03 -21.80 7.21
CA VAL A 496 -4.00 -20.35 6.99
C VAL A 496 -2.93 -20.05 5.96
N ARG A 497 -3.18 -19.08 5.08
CA ARG A 497 -2.14 -18.47 4.23
C ARG A 497 -1.96 -17.03 4.67
N GLU A 498 -0.73 -16.64 4.92
CA GLU A 498 -0.34 -15.28 5.21
C GLU A 498 0.63 -14.80 4.12
N VAL A 499 0.44 -13.57 3.65
CA VAL A 499 1.18 -13.01 2.50
C VAL A 499 1.58 -11.57 2.79
N LEU A 500 2.88 -11.29 2.67
CA LEU A 500 3.42 -9.94 2.66
C LEU A 500 3.89 -9.59 1.23
N ASP A 501 3.10 -8.76 0.56
CA ASP A 501 3.30 -8.33 -0.82
C ASP A 501 4.47 -7.36 -0.96
N VAL A 502 5.05 -7.32 -2.16
CA VAL A 502 6.15 -6.41 -2.48
C VAL A 502 5.72 -4.96 -2.30
N GLY A 503 6.54 -4.18 -1.59
CA GLY A 503 6.30 -2.78 -1.25
C GLY A 503 5.41 -2.57 -0.02
N SER A 504 4.78 -3.63 0.50
CA SER A 504 3.93 -3.58 1.69
C SER A 504 4.72 -3.91 2.96
N GLY A 505 4.29 -3.31 4.06
CA GLY A 505 4.77 -3.59 5.41
C GLY A 505 3.67 -4.10 6.31
N ASP A 506 4.12 -4.79 7.36
CA ASP A 506 3.29 -5.33 8.43
C ASP A 506 3.63 -4.58 9.72
N THR A 507 2.72 -3.72 10.15
CA THR A 507 2.83 -2.89 11.35
C THR A 507 2.04 -3.50 12.50
N TYR A 508 2.72 -3.63 13.61
CA TYR A 508 2.10 -3.85 14.91
C TYR A 508 2.19 -2.58 15.75
N THR A 509 1.02 -2.02 16.09
CA THR A 509 0.90 -0.79 16.88
C THR A 509 0.88 -1.06 18.39
N GLN A 510 1.08 0.00 19.17
CA GLN A 510 1.24 -0.01 20.64
C GLN A 510 0.10 -0.61 21.46
N TYR A 511 -1.10 -0.75 20.91
CA TYR A 511 -2.30 -1.19 21.66
C TYR A 511 -2.51 -2.70 21.65
N ARG A 512 -1.46 -3.44 21.29
CA ARG A 512 -1.50 -4.86 20.96
C ARG A 512 -0.69 -5.67 21.98
N PRO A 513 -1.36 -6.43 22.88
CA PRO A 513 -0.74 -7.21 23.95
C PRO A 513 0.64 -7.82 23.65
N GLY A 514 1.63 -7.50 24.48
CA GLY A 514 3.01 -8.00 24.43
C GLY A 514 3.99 -7.13 23.60
N GLN A 515 3.55 -6.00 23.05
CA GLN A 515 4.36 -5.09 22.22
C GLN A 515 5.05 -4.00 23.06
N SER A 516 5.69 -4.38 24.16
CA SER A 516 6.35 -3.43 25.08
C SER A 516 7.60 -4.02 25.75
N PHE A 517 8.41 -3.15 26.36
CA PHE A 517 9.49 -3.54 27.26
C PHE A 517 9.18 -3.09 28.69
N GLU A 518 9.30 -3.99 29.67
CA GLU A 518 9.24 -3.59 31.08
C GLU A 518 10.50 -2.79 31.45
N ILE A 519 10.32 -1.54 31.87
CA ILE A 519 11.42 -0.57 32.07
C ILE A 519 11.50 -0.01 33.50
N THR A 520 10.75 -0.58 34.43
CA THR A 520 10.50 -0.03 35.78
C THR A 520 11.80 0.25 36.53
N ASP A 521 12.71 -0.72 36.52
CA ASP A 521 13.96 -0.69 37.28
C ASP A 521 15.19 -0.35 36.42
N LEU A 522 14.99 0.03 35.16
CA LEU A 522 16.10 0.36 34.26
C LEU A 522 16.74 1.72 34.62
N PRO A 523 18.07 1.84 34.63
CA PRO A 523 18.75 3.11 34.84
C PRO A 523 18.31 4.18 33.84
N ASN A 524 18.31 5.45 34.26
CA ASN A 524 18.14 6.57 33.33
C ASN A 524 19.31 6.63 32.34
N GLY A 525 19.03 6.89 31.07
CA GLY A 525 20.06 6.94 30.04
C GLY A 525 19.53 6.69 28.63
N THR A 526 20.46 6.59 27.69
CA THR A 526 20.20 6.26 26.29
C THR A 526 20.07 4.75 26.11
N TYR A 527 19.05 4.36 25.36
CA TYR A 527 18.78 3.00 24.93
C TYR A 527 18.42 2.98 23.43
N TYR A 528 18.39 1.79 22.84
CA TYR A 528 17.96 1.59 21.46
C TYR A 528 16.91 0.49 21.41
N ILE A 529 15.76 0.76 20.81
CA ILE A 529 14.82 -0.28 20.40
C ILE A 529 15.37 -0.91 19.12
N GLU A 530 15.65 -2.20 19.16
CA GLU A 530 16.01 -3.03 18.00
C GLU A 530 14.75 -3.72 17.48
N VAL A 531 14.48 -3.51 16.19
CA VAL A 531 13.56 -4.32 15.41
C VAL A 531 14.39 -5.22 14.49
N LEU A 532 14.23 -6.53 14.64
CA LEU A 532 14.95 -7.53 13.84
C LEU A 532 13.93 -8.42 13.11
N ALA A 533 13.94 -8.38 11.78
CA ALA A 533 13.19 -9.28 10.92
C ALA A 533 13.89 -10.65 10.77
N ASN A 534 13.12 -11.73 10.63
CA ASN A 534 13.60 -13.10 10.42
C ASN A 534 14.75 -13.50 11.37
N PRO A 535 14.57 -13.38 12.70
CA PRO A 535 15.66 -13.50 13.68
C PRO A 535 16.39 -14.85 13.64
N GLU A 536 15.68 -15.94 13.32
CA GLU A 536 16.22 -17.29 13.27
C GLU A 536 16.69 -17.70 11.85
N ASN A 537 16.61 -16.79 10.87
CA ASN A 537 16.93 -17.04 9.45
C ASN A 537 16.18 -18.26 8.87
N ARG A 538 14.92 -18.46 9.29
CA ARG A 538 14.07 -19.55 8.78
C ARG A 538 13.41 -19.19 7.46
N LEU A 539 13.08 -17.92 7.27
CA LEU A 539 12.58 -17.43 5.99
C LEU A 539 13.73 -17.28 5.02
N HIS A 540 13.48 -17.64 3.77
CA HIS A 540 14.42 -17.49 2.67
C HIS A 540 14.18 -16.16 1.95
N GLU A 541 15.24 -15.37 1.87
CA GLU A 541 15.21 -13.98 1.44
C GLU A 541 16.41 -13.67 0.53
N THR A 542 16.38 -12.53 -0.16
CA THR A 542 17.50 -12.11 -1.03
C THR A 542 18.69 -11.55 -0.27
N ASP A 543 18.46 -10.88 0.86
CA ASP A 543 19.46 -10.28 1.73
C ASP A 543 19.04 -10.53 3.18
N LEU A 544 20.02 -10.84 4.05
CA LEU A 544 19.81 -11.03 5.50
C LEU A 544 20.57 -9.97 6.31
N THR A 545 21.29 -9.06 5.63
CA THR A 545 22.19 -8.08 6.26
C THR A 545 21.50 -6.74 6.53
N ASN A 546 20.25 -6.60 6.11
CA ASN A 546 19.39 -5.41 6.18
C ASN A 546 18.14 -5.62 7.05
N ASN A 547 18.08 -6.71 7.81
CA ASN A 547 16.94 -7.09 8.65
C ASN A 547 16.84 -6.32 9.98
N VAL A 548 17.81 -5.46 10.30
CA VAL A 548 17.89 -4.76 11.60
C VAL A 548 17.64 -3.27 11.45
N ALA A 549 16.77 -2.72 12.29
CA ALA A 549 16.59 -1.29 12.49
C ALA A 549 16.74 -0.94 13.98
N LEU A 550 17.37 0.21 14.25
CA LEU A 550 17.56 0.74 15.59
C LEU A 550 16.85 2.09 15.74
N ARG A 551 16.20 2.27 16.88
CA ARG A 551 15.55 3.52 17.27
C ARG A 551 16.05 4.00 18.62
N GLU A 552 16.72 5.15 18.65
CA GLU A 552 17.19 5.75 19.91
C GLU A 552 16.01 6.25 20.76
N VAL A 553 16.08 5.95 22.07
CA VAL A 553 15.18 6.47 23.10
C VAL A 553 15.99 6.86 24.34
N ILE A 554 15.52 7.86 25.07
CA ILE A 554 16.17 8.33 26.31
C ILE A 554 15.19 8.14 27.47
N LEU A 555 15.52 7.19 28.35
CA LEU A 555 14.71 6.90 29.53
C LEU A 555 15.10 7.81 30.70
N GLY A 556 14.09 8.33 31.37
CA GLY A 556 14.18 9.19 32.54
C GLY A 556 13.11 8.85 33.59
N GLY A 557 12.99 9.71 34.60
CA GLY A 557 12.01 9.53 35.67
C GLY A 557 12.48 8.58 36.78
N GLU A 558 11.53 8.16 37.60
CA GLU A 558 11.68 7.22 38.71
C GLU A 558 10.82 5.98 38.46
N SER A 559 11.05 4.90 39.21
CA SER A 559 10.22 3.69 39.16
C SER A 559 8.76 4.04 39.52
N GLY A 560 7.79 3.57 38.72
CA GLY A 560 6.37 3.90 38.78
C GLY A 560 6.00 5.26 38.16
N ALA A 561 6.97 5.96 37.57
CA ALA A 561 6.80 7.27 36.95
C ALA A 561 7.87 7.49 35.86
N ARG A 562 8.08 6.48 35.01
CA ARG A 562 9.11 6.55 33.97
C ARG A 562 8.70 7.54 32.88
N THR A 563 9.69 8.14 32.24
CA THR A 563 9.49 9.05 31.10
C THR A 563 10.38 8.64 29.95
N VAL A 564 9.91 8.83 28.71
CA VAL A 564 10.72 8.65 27.50
C VAL A 564 10.85 9.97 26.75
N LYS A 565 12.03 10.22 26.18
CA LYS A 565 12.23 11.19 25.10
C LYS A 565 12.69 10.45 23.86
N VAL A 566 12.14 10.84 22.72
CA VAL A 566 12.37 10.17 21.44
C VAL A 566 13.00 11.20 20.49
N PRO A 567 14.32 11.17 20.27
CA PRO A 567 14.95 12.06 19.28
C PRO A 567 14.40 11.81 17.87
N PRO A 568 14.36 12.79 16.95
CA PRO A 568 14.02 12.51 15.55
C PRO A 568 14.95 11.47 14.92
N HIS A 569 14.42 10.62 14.05
CA HIS A 569 15.22 9.75 13.20
C HIS A 569 15.53 10.47 11.89
N HIS A 570 16.66 11.18 11.87
CA HIS A 570 17.02 12.10 10.78
C HIS A 570 15.93 13.17 10.57
N LEU A 571 15.31 13.27 9.39
CA LEU A 571 14.22 14.22 9.11
C LEU A 571 12.85 13.71 9.56
N VAL A 572 12.75 12.48 10.08
CA VAL A 572 11.50 11.89 10.55
C VAL A 572 11.31 12.17 12.03
N ASP A 573 10.31 12.99 12.34
CA ASP A 573 9.85 13.20 13.71
C ASP A 573 8.58 12.36 13.94
N ALA A 574 8.79 11.18 14.50
CA ALA A 574 7.76 10.20 14.84
C ALA A 574 8.00 9.75 16.28
N SER A 575 7.69 10.66 17.20
CA SER A 575 7.86 10.48 18.65
C SER A 575 6.76 9.64 19.25
#